data_AF-A0A1T5F3T7-F1
#
_entry.id   AF-A0A1T5F3T7-F1
#
_cell.length_a   1.000
_cell.length_b   1.000
_cell.length_c   1.000
_cell.angle_alpha   90.00
_cell.angle_beta   90.00
_cell.angle_gamma   90.00
#
_symmetry.space_group_name_H-M   'P 1'
#
loop_
_entity.id
_entity.type
_entity.pdbx_description
1 polymer ?
#
loop_
_entity_poly.entity_id
_entity_poly.type
_entity_poly.pdbx_seq_one_letter_code
_entity_poly.pdbx_strand_id
1 'polypeptide(L)'
;MKRKTFVTIIICLISTMLLAGCGNNTGASDSTMSDKPENVDESAEKKDAENDSETVEEPEKKEENDEKAAAIGKSLAQRMTGKYSYQYSDDELYIMDVVPFGDNLYAFCGRAMADDSDSFEAYTFWTSEFIPYDADEVTSTDGDTTTVNELRFSIMSNAGKYWDAGCKGTVTLTDDGLIFEGFDDDFLTEDGGGSREFARDDRVEEAFSYTMGGKGNNELEGVWILDRMRADLYIRFDGSDMYIYCKDPGSEVFYAAGGCDCHDGSFDCMANFIDDGGQPFEFSCDYKVDGDTLTLKITDGDVPEQIPENGKYERIGDGRVHVTTMNEVELSSDSLGMSGGYLSYDTLREQDYYGVFVSSAKSPEGCTLTIDKLEEAGIFRSFAVYTPDFSELNPEPYYVVTMGLYSSESDAREALSEAKAAGFKDAYVKYAGSYTGDRYWYTMYGGEKIDVLSDGVMIRGVSLAIPYSTDGEPIDADLLVTKDTIFDRSADFEAFGNYEKGDTPYEWIVRNYKLMNDDPDEYLMNGPALSGIFEVGLDNNKITTYYGSYWWD
;
A
#
# COMPACT_ATOMS: atom_id res chain seq x y z
N MET A 1 -25.04 -33.31 -35.60
CA MET A 1 -24.90 -32.72 -34.26
C MET A 1 -23.39 -32.54 -34.07
N LYS A 2 -22.68 -31.41 -34.21
CA LYS A 2 -22.86 -29.95 -34.11
C LYS A 2 -23.27 -29.41 -32.73
N ARG A 3 -22.26 -29.00 -31.95
CA ARG A 3 -22.02 -27.77 -31.15
C ARG A 3 -20.75 -28.05 -30.29
N LYS A 4 -19.54 -27.54 -30.52
CA LYS A 4 -18.96 -26.17 -30.47
C LYS A 4 -19.28 -25.39 -29.20
N THR A 5 -18.26 -25.21 -28.33
CA THR A 5 -17.83 -23.98 -27.60
C THR A 5 -16.42 -24.26 -27.02
N PHE A 6 -15.31 -23.63 -27.45
CA PHE A 6 -14.77 -22.30 -27.09
C PHE A 6 -14.51 -22.11 -25.59
N VAL A 7 -13.28 -22.38 -25.10
CA VAL A 7 -12.56 -21.64 -24.05
C VAL A 7 -11.06 -21.98 -24.17
N THR A 8 -10.34 -21.21 -24.98
CA THR A 8 -8.87 -21.06 -24.93
C THR A 8 -8.60 -19.70 -25.55
N ILE A 9 -7.76 -18.88 -24.90
CA ILE A 9 -7.41 -17.47 -25.19
C ILE A 9 -8.16 -16.44 -24.30
N ILE A 10 -7.70 -16.25 -23.06
CA ILE A 10 -7.73 -14.98 -22.30
C ILE A 10 -6.41 -14.83 -21.50
N ILE A 11 -5.25 -15.08 -22.11
CA ILE A 11 -3.92 -14.75 -21.49
C ILE A 11 -2.98 -14.01 -22.47
N CYS A 12 -3.39 -13.72 -23.71
CA CYS A 12 -2.52 -13.06 -24.71
C CYS A 12 -3.01 -11.69 -25.20
N LEU A 13 -3.80 -10.94 -24.42
CA LEU A 13 -4.34 -9.64 -24.85
C LEU A 13 -3.96 -8.43 -23.99
N ILE A 14 -2.99 -8.57 -23.08
CA ILE A 14 -2.41 -7.42 -22.35
C ILE A 14 -0.97 -7.09 -22.84
N SER A 15 -0.34 -7.95 -23.65
CA SER A 15 1.05 -7.74 -24.11
C SER A 15 1.23 -7.09 -25.50
N THR A 16 0.21 -6.44 -26.08
CA THR A 16 0.34 -5.84 -27.44
C THR A 16 -0.17 -4.41 -27.59
N MET A 17 -0.15 -3.57 -26.55
CA MET A 17 -0.43 -2.13 -26.69
C MET A 17 0.78 -1.19 -26.42
N LEU A 18 1.98 -1.71 -26.15
CA LEU A 18 3.19 -0.88 -25.99
C LEU A 18 4.20 -0.94 -27.15
N LEU A 19 3.84 -1.53 -28.30
CA LEU A 19 4.72 -1.58 -29.48
C LEU A 19 3.97 -1.28 -30.78
N ALA A 20 3.52 -0.03 -30.96
CA ALA A 20 3.25 0.56 -32.27
C ALA A 20 3.12 2.10 -32.19
N GLY A 21 4.25 2.80 -32.28
CA GLY A 21 4.31 4.26 -32.32
C GLY A 21 5.46 4.78 -33.20
N CYS A 22 5.53 4.25 -34.43
CA CYS A 22 6.16 4.79 -35.65
C CYS A 22 7.52 5.52 -35.56
N GLY A 23 8.55 4.79 -36.03
CA GLY A 23 9.88 5.31 -36.32
C GLY A 23 9.95 6.37 -37.43
N ASN A 24 10.91 7.27 -37.26
CA ASN A 24 11.40 8.20 -38.27
C ASN A 24 12.29 7.48 -39.27
N ASN A 25 11.87 7.46 -40.54
CA ASN A 25 12.67 6.98 -41.66
C ASN A 25 13.44 8.16 -42.27
N THR A 26 14.72 8.28 -41.93
CA THR A 26 15.68 9.11 -42.65
C THR A 26 16.09 8.44 -43.95
N GLY A 27 15.91 9.12 -45.07
CA GLY A 27 16.60 8.76 -46.32
C GLY A 27 15.84 9.15 -47.58
N ALA A 28 16.05 10.38 -48.05
CA ALA A 28 15.85 10.72 -49.45
C ALA A 28 17.08 11.49 -49.95
N SER A 29 17.92 10.78 -50.72
CA SER A 29 18.95 11.35 -51.57
C SER A 29 18.34 11.86 -52.88
N ASP A 30 18.75 13.07 -53.27
CA ASP A 30 18.87 13.60 -54.64
C ASP A 30 17.69 13.44 -55.62
N SER A 31 17.09 14.57 -56.01
CA SER A 31 17.61 15.36 -57.14
C SER A 31 16.61 16.42 -57.66
N THR A 32 17.18 17.60 -57.95
CA THR A 32 16.86 18.53 -59.06
C THR A 32 15.47 19.19 -59.15
N MET A 33 15.38 20.51 -58.96
CA MET A 33 15.59 21.57 -59.97
C MET A 33 14.93 22.89 -59.53
N SER A 34 15.66 24.01 -59.71
CA SER A 34 15.21 25.35 -60.16
C SER A 34 14.11 26.06 -59.33
N ASP A 35 14.16 27.35 -58.98
CA ASP A 35 15.03 28.47 -59.31
C ASP A 35 14.93 29.53 -58.20
N LYS A 36 16.03 30.27 -58.04
CA LYS A 36 16.18 31.58 -57.38
C LYS A 36 15.23 32.65 -58.00
N PRO A 37 15.27 33.93 -57.56
CA PRO A 37 15.37 34.53 -56.23
C PRO A 37 14.36 35.71 -56.08
N GLU A 38 14.34 36.39 -54.92
CA GLU A 38 14.47 37.86 -54.76
C GLU A 38 14.17 38.22 -53.29
N ASN A 39 15.17 38.66 -52.53
CA ASN A 39 15.59 40.06 -52.29
C ASN A 39 14.72 40.76 -51.22
N VAL A 40 15.31 41.13 -50.06
CA VAL A 40 15.82 42.49 -49.73
C VAL A 40 14.66 43.42 -49.35
N ASP A 41 14.65 44.22 -48.29
CA ASP A 41 15.55 44.57 -47.19
C ASP A 41 14.71 45.39 -46.19
N GLU A 42 15.30 45.73 -45.03
CA GLU A 42 15.21 47.03 -44.32
C GLU A 42 13.84 47.73 -44.19
N SER A 43 13.37 48.19 -43.03
CA SER A 43 13.96 49.22 -42.15
C SER A 43 12.82 49.62 -41.19
N ALA A 44 13.03 49.68 -39.87
CA ALA A 44 13.33 50.89 -39.11
C ALA A 44 12.37 52.08 -39.38
N GLU A 45 11.51 52.41 -38.42
CA GLU A 45 11.63 53.60 -37.54
C GLU A 45 10.32 54.01 -36.88
N LYS A 46 10.49 54.45 -35.63
CA LYS A 46 9.55 55.12 -34.72
C LYS A 46 8.82 56.30 -35.35
N LYS A 47 7.61 56.59 -34.85
CA LYS A 47 7.18 57.95 -34.49
C LYS A 47 6.22 57.94 -33.31
N ASP A 48 6.54 58.79 -32.34
CA ASP A 48 5.71 59.23 -31.23
C ASP A 48 4.48 60.01 -31.70
N ALA A 49 3.39 59.93 -30.93
CA ALA A 49 2.40 61.00 -30.80
C ALA A 49 1.67 60.87 -29.45
N GLU A 50 1.81 61.93 -28.64
CA GLU A 50 1.06 62.21 -27.41
C GLU A 50 -0.46 62.23 -27.65
N ASN A 51 -1.23 61.75 -26.67
CA ASN A 51 -2.45 62.47 -26.26
C ASN A 51 -2.88 62.08 -24.83
N ASP A 52 -3.16 63.10 -24.03
CA ASP A 52 -3.73 63.06 -22.68
C ASP A 52 -5.12 62.41 -22.62
N SER A 53 -5.42 61.65 -21.55
CA SER A 53 -6.58 61.93 -20.67
C SER A 53 -6.64 60.99 -19.46
N GLU A 54 -6.65 61.61 -18.27
CA GLU A 54 -7.49 61.29 -17.10
C GLU A 54 -7.58 59.84 -16.57
N THR A 55 -6.87 59.63 -15.46
CA THR A 55 -7.25 58.87 -14.24
C THR A 55 -8.61 58.17 -14.22
N VAL A 56 -8.55 56.84 -14.16
CA VAL A 56 -9.43 56.00 -13.32
C VAL A 56 -8.50 55.06 -12.55
N GLU A 57 -8.35 55.30 -11.24
CA GLU A 57 -7.73 54.32 -10.34
C GLU A 57 -8.66 53.11 -10.24
N GLU A 58 -8.25 51.98 -10.82
CA GLU A 58 -8.82 50.67 -10.51
C GLU A 58 -8.30 50.23 -9.12
N PRO A 59 -9.15 49.65 -8.27
CA PRO A 59 -8.75 49.28 -6.91
C PRO A 59 -7.84 48.05 -6.96
N GLU A 60 -6.62 48.22 -6.46
CA GLU A 60 -5.72 47.12 -6.14
C GLU A 60 -6.38 46.13 -5.16
N LYS A 61 -6.32 44.86 -5.56
CA LYS A 61 -6.31 43.61 -4.79
C LYS A 61 -6.85 43.67 -3.36
N LYS A 62 -7.98 43.00 -3.19
CA LYS A 62 -8.68 42.77 -1.91
C LYS A 62 -8.61 41.30 -1.45
N GLU A 63 -7.79 40.45 -2.07
CA GLU A 63 -7.82 39.00 -1.85
C GLU A 63 -7.05 38.57 -0.59
N GLU A 64 -6.01 39.29 -0.18
CA GLU A 64 -5.16 38.90 0.97
C GLU A 64 -5.83 39.09 2.35
N ASN A 65 -6.93 39.84 2.42
CA ASN A 65 -7.67 40.10 3.67
C ASN A 65 -8.88 39.17 3.88
N ASP A 66 -9.34 38.47 2.84
CA ASP A 66 -10.53 37.60 2.95
C ASP A 66 -10.18 36.21 3.49
N GLU A 67 -8.97 35.66 3.22
CA GLU A 67 -8.51 34.40 3.82
C GLU A 67 -8.21 34.50 5.32
N LYS A 68 -7.55 35.59 5.76
CA LYS A 68 -7.31 35.84 7.20
C LYS A 68 -8.60 36.11 7.98
N ALA A 69 -9.66 36.59 7.32
CA ALA A 69 -10.99 36.73 7.93
C ALA A 69 -11.76 35.39 8.01
N ALA A 70 -11.51 34.47 7.06
CA ALA A 70 -12.14 33.14 7.01
C ALA A 70 -11.55 32.12 8.01
N ALA A 71 -10.37 32.38 8.57
CA ALA A 71 -9.70 31.51 9.54
C ALA A 71 -10.15 31.70 11.01
N ILE A 72 -10.94 32.75 11.31
CA ILE A 72 -11.32 33.08 12.70
C ILE A 72 -12.21 31.96 13.27
N GLY A 73 -11.66 31.20 14.22
CA GLY A 73 -12.36 30.14 14.94
C GLY A 73 -12.24 28.74 14.31
N LYS A 74 -11.43 28.57 13.26
CA LYS A 74 -11.05 27.26 12.73
C LYS A 74 -9.95 26.63 13.58
N SER A 75 -10.02 25.32 13.78
CA SER A 75 -8.94 24.54 14.40
C SER A 75 -7.67 24.54 13.54
N LEU A 76 -6.55 24.07 14.08
CA LEU A 76 -5.31 23.88 13.32
C LEU A 76 -5.53 22.87 12.19
N ALA A 77 -6.20 21.75 12.48
CA ALA A 77 -6.52 20.74 11.47
C ALA A 77 -7.30 21.32 10.26
N GLN A 78 -8.31 22.15 10.52
CA GLN A 78 -9.11 22.82 9.49
C GLN A 78 -8.34 23.90 8.72
N ARG A 79 -7.30 24.49 9.32
CA ARG A 79 -6.43 25.48 8.65
C ARG A 79 -5.35 24.81 7.79
N MET A 80 -4.94 23.59 8.16
CA MET A 80 -4.02 22.75 7.39
C MET A 80 -4.67 22.14 6.14
N THR A 81 -6.00 22.14 6.03
CA THR A 81 -6.72 21.66 4.85
C THR A 81 -6.27 22.36 3.57
N GLY A 82 -6.08 21.58 2.51
CA GLY A 82 -5.76 22.06 1.18
C GLY A 82 -4.72 21.20 0.47
N LYS A 83 -4.34 21.69 -0.69
CA LYS A 83 -3.46 21.02 -1.63
C LYS A 83 -2.06 21.58 -1.58
N TYR A 84 -1.06 20.71 -1.63
CA TYR A 84 0.33 21.08 -1.49
C TYR A 84 1.26 20.27 -2.39
N SER A 85 2.34 20.89 -2.84
CA SER A 85 3.38 20.24 -3.64
C SER A 85 4.79 20.58 -3.16
N TYR A 86 5.74 19.72 -3.50
CA TYR A 86 7.17 19.91 -3.29
C TYR A 86 7.93 19.42 -4.52
N GLN A 87 8.85 20.24 -5.05
CA GLN A 87 9.69 19.87 -6.18
C GLN A 87 10.79 18.91 -5.71
N TYR A 88 10.64 17.62 -5.98
CA TYR A 88 11.59 16.59 -5.56
C TYR A 88 12.81 16.52 -6.49
N SER A 89 12.59 16.57 -7.79
CA SER A 89 13.64 16.60 -8.82
C SER A 89 13.22 17.54 -9.96
N ASP A 90 14.06 17.73 -10.99
CA ASP A 90 13.68 18.57 -12.14
C ASP A 90 12.41 18.05 -12.88
N ASP A 91 12.13 16.75 -12.78
CA ASP A 91 11.05 16.07 -13.52
C ASP A 91 9.92 15.54 -12.61
N GLU A 92 10.07 15.61 -11.28
CA GLU A 92 9.13 14.99 -10.34
C GLU A 92 8.74 15.91 -9.17
N LEU A 93 7.48 15.83 -8.78
CA LEU A 93 6.93 16.45 -7.57
C LEU A 93 6.43 15.39 -6.60
N TYR A 94 6.52 15.75 -5.33
CA TYR A 94 5.70 15.18 -4.27
C TYR A 94 4.45 16.02 -4.13
N ILE A 95 3.29 15.36 -4.06
CA ILE A 95 1.99 16.03 -3.97
C ILE A 95 1.22 15.50 -2.77
N MET A 96 0.37 16.36 -2.20
CA MET A 96 -0.44 16.06 -1.02
C MET A 96 -1.75 16.84 -1.05
N ASP A 97 -2.87 16.18 -0.84
CA ASP A 97 -4.16 16.82 -0.55
C ASP A 97 -4.61 16.48 0.88
N VAL A 98 -4.53 17.46 1.78
CA VAL A 98 -4.85 17.33 3.20
C VAL A 98 -6.34 17.56 3.42
N VAL A 99 -7.03 16.52 3.86
CA VAL A 99 -8.49 16.49 4.06
C VAL A 99 -8.84 16.07 5.49
N PRO A 100 -9.48 16.93 6.30
CA PRO A 100 -9.88 16.56 7.65
C PRO A 100 -11.27 15.94 7.71
N PHE A 101 -11.51 15.11 8.73
CA PHE A 101 -12.86 14.81 9.22
C PHE A 101 -13.00 15.24 10.68
N GLY A 102 -13.80 16.28 10.92
CA GLY A 102 -13.72 17.03 12.18
C GLY A 102 -12.33 17.68 12.30
N ASP A 103 -11.59 17.28 13.33
CA ASP A 103 -10.19 17.71 13.57
C ASP A 103 -9.18 16.57 13.43
N ASN A 104 -9.58 15.40 12.90
CA ASN A 104 -8.67 14.33 12.49
C ASN A 104 -8.07 14.65 11.11
N LEU A 105 -6.76 14.47 10.96
CA LEU A 105 -6.00 14.86 9.76
C LEU A 105 -5.62 13.66 8.91
N TYR A 106 -5.99 13.72 7.62
CA TYR A 106 -5.65 12.75 6.60
C TYR A 106 -5.08 13.46 5.39
N ALA A 107 -4.27 12.76 4.61
CA ALA A 107 -3.81 13.28 3.33
C ALA A 107 -3.70 12.18 2.28
N PHE A 108 -4.23 12.46 1.09
CA PHE A 108 -3.86 11.71 -0.11
C PHE A 108 -2.48 12.20 -0.55
N CYS A 109 -1.52 11.29 -0.66
CA CYS A 109 -0.12 11.60 -0.94
C CYS A 109 0.32 10.87 -2.21
N GLY A 110 1.26 11.45 -2.96
CA GLY A 110 1.78 10.78 -4.15
C GLY A 110 2.97 11.44 -4.82
N ARG A 111 3.41 10.83 -5.91
CA ARG A 111 4.42 11.36 -6.83
C ARG A 111 3.78 11.68 -8.17
N ALA A 112 4.06 12.87 -8.69
CA ALA A 112 3.59 13.34 -9.98
C ALA A 112 4.76 13.78 -10.86
N MET A 113 4.54 13.77 -12.18
CA MET A 113 5.51 14.32 -13.13
C MET A 113 5.38 15.84 -13.21
N ALA A 114 6.51 16.55 -13.36
CA ALA A 114 6.56 18.00 -13.41
C ALA A 114 6.25 18.62 -14.78
N ASP A 115 5.98 17.78 -15.79
CA ASP A 115 5.73 18.22 -17.16
C ASP A 115 4.27 18.64 -17.42
N ASP A 116 3.33 18.27 -16.54
CA ASP A 116 1.95 18.74 -16.60
C ASP A 116 1.81 20.06 -15.82
N SER A 117 1.59 21.17 -16.53
CA SER A 117 1.43 22.48 -15.89
C SER A 117 0.03 22.73 -15.34
N ASP A 118 -0.96 21.95 -15.77
CA ASP A 118 -2.38 22.24 -15.57
C ASP A 118 -2.97 21.42 -14.43
N SER A 119 -2.47 20.20 -14.22
CA SER A 119 -2.82 19.34 -13.08
C SER A 119 -1.71 18.36 -12.74
N PHE A 120 -1.52 18.06 -11.45
CA PHE A 120 -0.58 17.03 -10.99
C PHE A 120 -1.36 15.78 -10.56
N GLU A 121 -1.34 14.77 -11.42
CA GLU A 121 -1.89 13.44 -11.15
C GLU A 121 -0.80 12.51 -10.64
N ALA A 122 -1.08 11.80 -9.56
CA ALA A 122 -0.15 10.86 -8.95
C ALA A 122 -0.04 9.59 -9.80
N TYR A 123 1.18 9.24 -10.20
CA TYR A 123 1.47 7.94 -10.82
C TYR A 123 1.80 6.85 -9.76
N THR A 124 2.13 7.27 -8.53
CA THR A 124 2.17 6.44 -7.32
C THR A 124 1.52 7.19 -6.18
N PHE A 125 0.68 6.54 -5.39
CA PHE A 125 -0.06 7.19 -4.30
C PHE A 125 -0.21 6.30 -3.07
N TRP A 126 -0.49 6.95 -1.95
CA TRP A 126 -0.87 6.35 -0.66
C TRP A 126 -1.67 7.37 0.14
N THR A 127 -2.20 6.95 1.29
CA THR A 127 -2.82 7.85 2.27
C THR A 127 -1.98 7.90 3.53
N SER A 128 -1.86 9.10 4.11
CA SER A 128 -1.24 9.32 5.41
C SER A 128 -2.31 9.79 6.40
N GLU A 129 -2.42 9.12 7.54
CA GLU A 129 -3.17 9.59 8.71
C GLU A 129 -2.19 10.23 9.70
N PHE A 130 -2.43 11.49 10.06
CA PHE A 130 -1.58 12.23 11.01
C PHE A 130 -2.24 12.23 12.39
N ILE A 131 -1.88 11.24 13.22
CA ILE A 131 -2.49 11.06 14.54
C ILE A 131 -1.76 11.93 15.57
N PRO A 132 -2.43 12.89 16.23
CA PRO A 132 -1.80 13.73 17.24
C PRO A 132 -1.45 12.96 18.51
N TYR A 133 -0.37 13.40 19.18
CA TYR A 133 -0.11 12.99 20.56
C TYR A 133 -0.96 13.75 21.58
N ASP A 134 -1.40 14.96 21.22
CA ASP A 134 -2.26 15.82 22.02
C ASP A 134 -3.38 16.41 21.14
N ALA A 135 -4.64 16.04 21.42
CA ALA A 135 -5.79 16.53 20.68
C ALA A 135 -5.96 18.06 20.80
N ASP A 136 -5.47 18.66 21.89
CA ASP A 136 -5.57 20.11 22.09
C ASP A 136 -4.70 20.88 21.06
N GLU A 137 -3.63 20.27 20.54
CA GLU A 137 -2.76 20.88 19.53
C GLU A 137 -3.48 21.01 18.18
N VAL A 138 -4.11 19.93 17.69
CA VAL A 138 -4.82 19.94 16.40
C VAL A 138 -6.16 20.70 16.45
N THR A 139 -6.78 20.76 17.63
CA THR A 139 -8.03 21.53 17.84
C THR A 139 -7.78 23.02 18.13
N SER A 140 -6.51 23.42 18.32
CA SER A 140 -6.15 24.79 18.65
C SER A 140 -6.50 25.79 17.55
N THR A 141 -7.12 26.92 17.95
CA THR A 141 -7.43 28.02 17.03
C THR A 141 -6.31 29.04 16.88
N ASP A 142 -5.22 28.91 17.64
CA ASP A 142 -4.15 29.90 17.77
C ASP A 142 -2.72 29.33 17.70
N GLY A 143 -2.54 28.02 17.88
CA GLY A 143 -1.29 27.31 17.66
C GLY A 143 -1.15 26.88 16.21
N ASP A 144 0.07 26.90 15.68
CA ASP A 144 0.37 26.57 14.27
C ASP A 144 1.16 25.27 14.12
N THR A 145 1.44 24.57 15.23
CA THR A 145 2.31 23.40 15.26
C THR A 145 1.63 22.28 16.04
N THR A 146 1.77 21.05 15.56
CA THR A 146 1.31 19.85 16.25
C THR A 146 2.34 18.72 16.11
N THR A 147 2.50 17.94 17.17
CA THR A 147 3.28 16.70 17.13
C THR A 147 2.37 15.52 16.79
N VAL A 148 2.70 14.80 15.72
CA VAL A 148 1.90 13.70 15.19
C VAL A 148 2.74 12.44 14.98
N ASN A 149 2.06 11.31 14.85
CA ASN A 149 2.60 10.11 14.24
C ASN A 149 1.92 9.94 12.88
N GLU A 150 2.70 9.84 11.81
CA GLU A 150 2.18 9.53 10.48
C GLU A 150 1.99 8.02 10.35
N LEU A 151 0.76 7.57 10.08
CA LEU A 151 0.48 6.19 9.67
C LEU A 151 0.13 6.16 8.18
N ARG A 152 0.87 5.38 7.40
CA ARG A 152 0.68 5.27 5.94
C ARG A 152 -0.11 4.02 5.60
N PHE A 153 -0.98 4.10 4.59
CA PHE A 153 -1.77 2.97 4.12
C PHE A 153 -2.24 3.16 2.68
N SER A 154 -2.64 2.06 2.03
CA SER A 154 -3.22 2.07 0.68
C SER A 154 -3.87 0.73 0.35
N ILE A 155 -5.05 0.77 -0.27
CA ILE A 155 -5.74 -0.44 -0.75
C ILE A 155 -4.94 -1.21 -1.80
N MET A 156 -4.22 -0.49 -2.65
CA MET A 156 -3.47 -1.06 -3.79
C MET A 156 -2.18 -1.75 -3.37
N SER A 157 -1.53 -1.27 -2.31
CA SER A 157 -0.26 -1.82 -1.83
C SER A 157 -0.44 -2.81 -0.66
N ASN A 158 -1.45 -2.59 0.18
CA ASN A 158 -1.55 -3.24 1.48
C ASN A 158 -2.97 -3.65 1.88
N ALA A 159 -3.90 -3.69 0.91
CA ALA A 159 -5.31 -4.00 1.13
C ALA A 159 -5.97 -3.12 2.21
N GLY A 160 -5.56 -1.85 2.27
CA GLY A 160 -6.09 -0.82 3.16
C GLY A 160 -5.28 -0.70 4.44
N LYS A 161 -4.59 -1.75 4.86
CA LYS A 161 -3.91 -1.78 6.15
C LYS A 161 -2.74 -0.81 6.24
N TYR A 162 -2.38 -0.43 7.48
CA TYR A 162 -1.19 0.38 7.71
C TYR A 162 0.10 -0.34 7.30
N TRP A 163 1.01 0.41 6.71
CA TRP A 163 2.31 -0.07 6.25
C TRP A 163 3.24 -0.37 7.42
N ASP A 164 3.19 0.42 8.50
CA ASP A 164 4.08 0.28 9.65
C ASP A 164 3.48 0.91 10.92
N ALA A 165 4.27 0.96 11.99
CA ALA A 165 3.88 1.57 13.27
C ALA A 165 3.78 3.11 13.23
N GLY A 166 4.10 3.68 12.09
CA GLY A 166 4.20 5.09 11.81
C GLY A 166 5.49 5.72 12.26
N CYS A 167 5.63 6.98 11.87
CA CYS A 167 6.77 7.80 12.24
C CYS A 167 6.33 9.06 12.96
N LYS A 168 7.00 9.33 14.10
CA LYS A 168 6.76 10.54 14.88
C LYS A 168 7.46 11.72 14.23
N GLY A 169 6.72 12.81 14.04
CA GLY A 169 7.27 14.08 13.59
C GLY A 169 6.42 15.27 14.03
N THR A 170 6.77 16.44 13.50
CA THR A 170 6.08 17.70 13.77
C THR A 170 5.60 18.29 12.46
N VAL A 171 4.35 18.77 12.45
CA VAL A 171 3.79 19.51 11.31
C VAL A 171 3.54 20.95 11.76
N THR A 172 4.04 21.91 11.00
CA THR A 172 3.86 23.34 11.23
C THR A 172 3.18 24.00 10.04
N LEU A 173 2.06 24.65 10.29
CA LEU A 173 1.38 25.50 9.31
C LEU A 173 2.12 26.84 9.17
N THR A 174 2.41 27.24 7.94
CA THR A 174 2.98 28.55 7.61
C THR A 174 2.01 29.35 6.73
N ASP A 175 2.37 30.61 6.43
CA ASP A 175 1.64 31.41 5.46
C ASP A 175 1.74 30.80 4.04
N ASP A 176 2.82 30.08 3.73
CA ASP A 176 3.15 29.56 2.39
C ASP A 176 2.78 28.08 2.19
N GLY A 177 2.59 27.31 3.28
CA GLY A 177 2.38 25.87 3.18
C GLY A 177 2.44 25.11 4.50
N LEU A 178 2.95 23.88 4.44
CA LEU A 178 3.17 22.99 5.58
C LEU A 178 4.65 22.60 5.67
N ILE A 179 5.25 22.77 6.85
CA ILE A 179 6.59 22.30 7.14
C ILE A 179 6.49 21.01 7.98
N PHE A 180 7.14 19.96 7.50
CA PHE A 180 7.28 18.68 8.18
C PHE A 180 8.71 18.53 8.71
N GLU A 181 8.85 18.12 9.97
CA GLU A 181 10.15 17.98 10.64
C GLU A 181 10.21 16.70 11.48
N GLY A 182 11.39 16.06 11.47
CA GLY A 182 11.70 14.96 12.38
C GLY A 182 11.06 13.61 12.04
N PHE A 183 10.42 13.48 10.88
CA PHE A 183 10.01 12.20 10.33
C PHE A 183 11.24 11.41 9.84
N ASP A 184 11.09 10.10 9.76
CA ASP A 184 12.07 9.11 9.25
C ASP A 184 11.47 8.51 7.97
N ASP A 185 11.24 9.40 7.01
CA ASP A 185 10.57 9.13 5.75
C ASP A 185 11.12 10.09 4.68
N ASP A 186 11.32 9.56 3.46
CA ASP A 186 11.94 10.29 2.35
C ASP A 186 10.99 11.26 1.64
N PHE A 187 9.68 11.20 1.94
CA PHE A 187 8.62 12.03 1.37
C PHE A 187 8.22 13.22 2.27
N LEU A 188 8.15 13.07 3.59
CA LEU A 188 7.89 14.17 4.51
C LEU A 188 9.16 14.91 4.91
N THR A 189 10.32 14.27 4.85
CA THR A 189 11.60 14.87 5.24
C THR A 189 12.73 14.48 4.29
N GLU A 190 13.80 15.25 4.28
CA GLU A 190 15.04 14.83 3.60
C GLU A 190 15.76 13.74 4.42
N ASP A 191 16.44 12.84 3.71
CA ASP A 191 17.28 11.79 4.30
C ASP A 191 18.19 12.34 5.42
N GLY A 192 18.07 11.77 6.62
CA GLY A 192 18.86 12.17 7.79
C GLY A 192 18.14 13.06 8.80
N GLY A 193 16.80 13.15 8.74
CA GLY A 193 15.97 13.82 9.75
C GLY A 193 15.91 15.34 9.57
N GLY A 194 15.87 15.80 8.32
CA GLY A 194 15.74 17.21 7.96
C GLY A 194 14.32 17.76 8.12
N SER A 195 14.05 18.85 7.39
CA SER A 195 12.74 19.48 7.27
C SER A 195 12.35 19.56 5.80
N ARG A 196 11.07 19.43 5.47
CA ARG A 196 10.57 19.70 4.12
C ARG A 196 9.36 20.62 4.18
N GLU A 197 9.32 21.59 3.27
CA GLU A 197 8.19 22.51 3.11
C GLU A 197 7.41 22.15 1.86
N PHE A 198 6.15 21.79 2.04
CA PHE A 198 5.18 21.61 0.96
C PHE A 198 4.41 22.92 0.77
N ALA A 199 4.57 23.55 -0.39
CA ALA A 199 3.91 24.82 -0.71
C ALA A 199 2.47 24.59 -1.17
N ARG A 200 1.56 25.52 -0.88
CA ARG A 200 0.18 25.44 -1.40
C ARG A 200 0.17 25.40 -2.93
N ASP A 201 -0.58 24.47 -3.50
CA ASP A 201 -0.61 24.24 -4.95
C ASP A 201 -1.93 23.64 -5.43
N ASP A 202 -2.83 24.48 -5.98
CA ASP A 202 -4.16 24.07 -6.41
C ASP A 202 -4.17 23.10 -7.61
N ARG A 203 -3.02 22.88 -8.26
CA ARG A 203 -2.88 21.95 -9.39
C ARG A 203 -2.88 20.49 -8.95
N VAL A 204 -2.59 20.21 -7.69
CA VAL A 204 -2.65 18.86 -7.14
C VAL A 204 -4.06 18.29 -7.30
N GLU A 205 -4.16 17.02 -7.64
CA GLU A 205 -5.45 16.35 -7.76
C GLU A 205 -6.25 16.36 -6.45
N GLU A 206 -7.57 16.17 -6.55
CA GLU A 206 -8.45 16.05 -5.38
C GLU A 206 -8.41 14.62 -4.83
N ALA A 207 -8.33 14.47 -3.51
CA ALA A 207 -8.44 13.16 -2.84
C ALA A 207 -9.80 12.47 -3.13
N PHE A 208 -10.85 13.26 -3.35
CA PHE A 208 -12.20 12.77 -3.62
C PHE A 208 -12.75 13.30 -4.94
N SER A 209 -12.55 12.54 -6.02
CA SER A 209 -12.89 12.98 -7.39
C SER A 209 -14.39 13.14 -7.64
N TYR A 210 -15.24 12.63 -6.75
CA TYR A 210 -16.69 12.59 -6.93
C TYR A 210 -17.46 13.62 -6.10
N THR A 211 -16.79 14.46 -5.32
CA THR A 211 -17.44 15.62 -4.69
C THR A 211 -17.92 16.58 -5.77
N MET A 212 -19.16 17.05 -5.66
CA MET A 212 -19.80 17.87 -6.69
C MET A 212 -19.69 19.36 -6.39
N GLY A 213 -19.66 19.75 -5.12
CA GLY A 213 -19.77 21.14 -4.70
C GLY A 213 -21.13 21.75 -5.08
N GLY A 214 -21.91 22.19 -4.10
CA GLY A 214 -23.22 22.76 -4.42
C GLY A 214 -24.19 22.82 -3.27
N LYS A 215 -25.44 23.18 -3.59
CA LYS A 215 -26.53 23.16 -2.61
C LYS A 215 -27.12 21.76 -2.56
N GLY A 216 -27.06 21.11 -1.41
CA GLY A 216 -27.81 19.89 -1.17
C GLY A 216 -29.05 20.10 -0.31
N ASN A 217 -29.39 19.08 0.46
CA ASN A 217 -30.60 19.07 1.27
C ASN A 217 -30.36 19.63 2.67
N ASN A 218 -31.00 20.77 2.96
CA ASN A 218 -30.92 21.44 4.26
C ASN A 218 -31.34 20.56 5.46
N GLU A 219 -32.16 19.51 5.26
CA GLU A 219 -32.53 18.59 6.34
C GLU A 219 -31.39 17.63 6.71
N LEU A 220 -30.55 17.27 5.73
CA LEU A 220 -29.41 16.37 5.90
C LEU A 220 -28.14 17.11 6.34
N GLU A 221 -27.99 18.38 5.98
CA GLU A 221 -26.83 19.24 6.30
C GLU A 221 -26.32 19.06 7.73
N GLY A 222 -25.02 18.83 7.91
CA GLY A 222 -24.34 18.66 9.21
C GLY A 222 -23.83 17.24 9.48
N VAL A 223 -23.33 17.02 10.70
CA VAL A 223 -22.69 15.76 11.13
C VAL A 223 -23.65 14.87 11.92
N TRP A 224 -23.60 13.57 11.62
CA TRP A 224 -24.43 12.52 12.17
C TRP A 224 -23.58 11.36 12.64
N ILE A 225 -23.86 10.77 13.81
CA ILE A 225 -23.17 9.58 14.34
C ILE A 225 -24.13 8.41 14.47
N LEU A 226 -23.69 7.19 14.15
CA LEU A 226 -24.53 5.99 14.22
C LEU A 226 -24.99 5.68 15.67
N ASP A 227 -26.31 5.58 15.87
CA ASP A 227 -26.95 5.18 17.12
C ASP A 227 -26.80 3.67 17.35
N ARG A 228 -25.64 3.28 17.91
CA ARG A 228 -25.33 2.05 18.66
C ARG A 228 -23.83 2.05 18.93
N MET A 229 -23.45 2.08 20.21
CA MET A 229 -22.08 2.26 20.76
C MET A 229 -21.04 1.17 20.39
N ARG A 230 -20.89 0.78 19.13
CA ARG A 230 -19.90 -0.22 18.72
C ARG A 230 -19.00 0.17 17.55
N ALA A 231 -19.21 1.33 16.94
CA ALA A 231 -18.19 1.97 16.13
C ALA A 231 -18.49 3.47 16.00
N ASP A 232 -17.45 4.27 15.94
CA ASP A 232 -17.47 5.71 15.73
C ASP A 232 -17.69 6.01 14.23
N LEU A 233 -18.84 5.57 13.69
CA LEU A 233 -19.25 5.84 12.31
C LEU A 233 -19.99 7.19 12.26
N TYR A 234 -19.38 8.12 11.55
CA TYR A 234 -19.88 9.46 11.29
C TYR A 234 -20.21 9.66 9.81
N ILE A 235 -21.26 10.42 9.55
CA ILE A 235 -21.62 10.90 8.22
C ILE A 235 -21.77 12.41 8.31
N ARG A 236 -21.09 13.15 7.44
CA ARG A 236 -21.27 14.59 7.27
C ARG A 236 -21.87 14.87 5.91
N PHE A 237 -22.96 15.62 5.87
CA PHE A 237 -23.46 16.24 4.65
C PHE A 237 -23.05 17.72 4.66
N ASP A 238 -22.37 18.17 3.61
CA ASP A 238 -22.01 19.56 3.37
C ASP A 238 -22.44 19.93 1.96
N GLY A 239 -23.58 20.61 1.85
CA GLY A 239 -24.18 20.87 0.56
C GLY A 239 -24.53 19.55 -0.16
N SER A 240 -24.10 19.42 -1.41
CA SER A 240 -24.31 18.20 -2.20
C SER A 240 -23.37 17.06 -1.85
N ASP A 241 -22.39 17.28 -0.97
CA ASP A 241 -21.32 16.32 -0.73
C ASP A 241 -21.59 15.56 0.57
N MET A 242 -21.18 14.30 0.59
CA MET A 242 -21.27 13.42 1.73
C MET A 242 -19.90 12.84 2.04
N TYR A 243 -19.53 12.89 3.31
CA TYR A 243 -18.30 12.35 3.86
C TYR A 243 -18.68 11.26 4.86
N ILE A 244 -18.07 10.09 4.74
CA ILE A 244 -18.30 8.95 5.62
C ILE A 244 -16.98 8.61 6.29
N TYR A 245 -16.98 8.62 7.62
CA TYR A 245 -15.80 8.41 8.43
C TYR A 245 -16.09 7.36 9.48
N CYS A 246 -15.27 6.34 9.58
CA CYS A 246 -15.33 5.36 10.66
C CYS A 246 -13.93 5.06 11.15
N LYS A 247 -13.72 5.17 12.46
CA LYS A 247 -12.47 4.82 13.11
C LYS A 247 -12.76 4.23 14.47
N ASP A 248 -12.43 2.95 14.65
CA ASP A 248 -12.34 2.38 15.98
C ASP A 248 -10.91 2.58 16.51
N PRO A 249 -10.71 2.84 17.82
CA PRO A 249 -9.38 2.84 18.41
C PRO A 249 -8.66 1.51 18.12
N GLY A 250 -7.53 1.57 17.41
CA GLY A 250 -6.74 0.41 16.98
C GLY A 250 -7.14 -0.23 15.63
N SER A 251 -8.16 0.29 14.95
CA SER A 251 -8.47 -0.11 13.57
C SER A 251 -7.87 0.84 12.54
N GLU A 252 -7.83 0.39 11.29
CA GLU A 252 -7.67 1.27 10.13
C GLU A 252 -8.79 2.31 10.08
N VAL A 253 -8.49 3.47 9.48
CA VAL A 253 -9.49 4.46 9.16
C VAL A 253 -10.26 4.04 7.91
N PHE A 254 -11.58 4.16 7.97
CA PHE A 254 -12.42 4.19 6.80
C PHE A 254 -12.79 5.64 6.51
N TYR A 255 -12.34 6.18 5.38
CA TYR A 255 -12.72 7.53 4.95
C TYR A 255 -13.08 7.55 3.47
N ALA A 256 -14.33 7.86 3.18
CA ALA A 256 -14.85 8.05 1.84
C ALA A 256 -15.56 9.40 1.71
N ALA A 257 -15.55 9.97 0.51
CA ALA A 257 -16.41 11.10 0.20
C ALA A 257 -16.86 11.08 -1.26
N GLY A 258 -17.97 11.77 -1.51
CA GLY A 258 -18.55 11.85 -2.83
C GLY A 258 -19.79 12.74 -2.87
N GLY A 259 -20.39 12.83 -4.05
CA GLY A 259 -21.56 13.64 -4.29
C GLY A 259 -22.86 12.85 -4.10
N CYS A 260 -23.88 13.54 -3.60
CA CYS A 260 -25.23 13.04 -3.39
C CYS A 260 -26.25 13.81 -4.24
N ASP A 261 -26.93 13.10 -5.14
CA ASP A 261 -28.10 13.60 -5.84
C ASP A 261 -29.35 13.36 -5.00
N CYS A 262 -29.75 14.37 -4.24
CA CYS A 262 -30.89 14.31 -3.32
C CYS A 262 -32.24 14.47 -4.04
N HIS A 263 -33.19 13.60 -3.70
CA HIS A 263 -34.60 13.69 -4.06
C HIS A 263 -35.51 13.55 -2.82
N ASP A 264 -36.84 13.63 -3.02
CA ASP A 264 -37.81 13.61 -1.92
C ASP A 264 -37.75 12.28 -1.14
N GLY A 265 -37.09 12.31 0.03
CA GLY A 265 -36.95 11.17 0.94
C GLY A 265 -35.93 10.10 0.50
N SER A 266 -35.08 10.38 -0.49
CA SER A 266 -34.01 9.46 -0.91
C SER A 266 -32.88 10.21 -1.64
N PHE A 267 -31.71 9.60 -1.78
CA PHE A 267 -30.59 10.13 -2.57
C PHE A 267 -29.81 9.00 -3.23
N ASP A 268 -29.14 9.32 -4.34
CA ASP A 268 -28.12 8.50 -4.97
C ASP A 268 -26.74 9.10 -4.66
N CYS A 269 -25.77 8.26 -4.28
CA CYS A 269 -24.41 8.68 -3.98
C CYS A 269 -23.40 7.95 -4.87
N MET A 270 -22.45 8.70 -5.41
CA MET A 270 -21.22 8.18 -6.02
C MET A 270 -20.03 8.74 -5.25
N ALA A 271 -19.15 7.87 -4.76
CA ALA A 271 -18.06 8.22 -3.86
C ALA A 271 -16.82 7.37 -4.13
N ASN A 272 -15.67 7.77 -3.61
CA ASN A 272 -14.45 6.96 -3.55
C ASN A 272 -13.88 6.94 -2.13
N PHE A 273 -13.11 5.89 -1.83
CA PHE A 273 -12.25 5.89 -0.64
C PHE A 273 -11.05 6.81 -0.87
N ILE A 274 -10.53 7.39 0.21
CA ILE A 274 -9.33 8.22 0.15
C ILE A 274 -8.11 7.44 -0.36
N ASP A 275 -8.07 6.12 -0.17
CA ASP A 275 -6.89 5.29 -0.40
C ASP A 275 -6.95 4.41 -1.67
N ASP A 276 -8.02 4.55 -2.48
CA ASP A 276 -8.32 3.72 -3.65
C ASP A 276 -8.10 4.41 -5.00
N GLY A 277 -7.31 5.49 -5.03
CA GLY A 277 -6.92 6.16 -6.28
C GLY A 277 -8.10 6.61 -7.15
N GLY A 278 -9.24 6.95 -6.52
CA GLY A 278 -10.44 7.41 -7.22
C GLY A 278 -11.34 6.32 -7.81
N GLN A 279 -11.16 5.04 -7.47
CA GLN A 279 -12.12 4.01 -7.88
C GLN A 279 -13.49 4.26 -7.21
N PRO A 280 -14.60 4.36 -7.98
CA PRO A 280 -15.91 4.68 -7.44
C PRO A 280 -16.62 3.48 -6.82
N PHE A 281 -17.45 3.76 -5.83
CA PHE A 281 -18.60 2.95 -5.45
C PHE A 281 -19.87 3.80 -5.47
N GLU A 282 -21.00 3.14 -5.70
CA GLU A 282 -22.30 3.79 -5.88
C GLU A 282 -23.37 3.09 -5.05
N PHE A 283 -24.25 3.90 -4.45
CA PHE A 283 -25.42 3.37 -3.74
C PHE A 283 -26.60 4.34 -3.68
N SER A 284 -27.79 3.76 -3.56
CA SER A 284 -29.04 4.48 -3.37
C SER A 284 -29.53 4.30 -1.94
N CYS A 285 -30.06 5.37 -1.35
CA CYS A 285 -30.51 5.38 0.03
C CYS A 285 -31.85 6.09 0.21
N ASP A 286 -32.81 5.44 0.88
CA ASP A 286 -33.97 6.11 1.46
C ASP A 286 -33.57 6.79 2.77
N TYR A 287 -34.03 8.00 3.02
CA TYR A 287 -33.79 8.69 4.29
C TYR A 287 -35.06 9.24 4.95
N LYS A 288 -35.00 9.40 6.26
CA LYS A 288 -35.99 10.13 7.04
C LYS A 288 -35.33 10.90 8.17
N VAL A 289 -35.61 12.20 8.23
CA VAL A 289 -35.19 13.08 9.33
C VAL A 289 -36.37 13.33 10.26
N ASP A 290 -36.15 13.18 11.57
CA ASP A 290 -37.09 13.52 12.64
C ASP A 290 -36.34 14.23 13.77
N GLY A 291 -36.28 15.57 13.70
CA GLY A 291 -35.46 16.39 14.59
C GLY A 291 -33.97 16.08 14.41
N ASP A 292 -33.33 15.62 15.49
CA ASP A 292 -31.91 15.25 15.52
C ASP A 292 -31.68 13.76 15.23
N THR A 293 -32.69 13.06 14.70
CA THR A 293 -32.57 11.65 14.28
C THR A 293 -32.67 11.53 12.77
N LEU A 294 -31.67 10.90 12.17
CA LEU A 294 -31.65 10.49 10.76
C LEU A 294 -31.79 8.96 10.71
N THR A 295 -32.65 8.45 9.83
CA THR A 295 -32.67 7.03 9.47
C THR A 295 -32.30 6.90 8.02
N LEU A 296 -31.29 6.07 7.74
CA LEU A 296 -30.86 5.73 6.39
C LEU A 296 -31.18 4.26 6.13
N LYS A 297 -31.65 3.97 4.92
CA LYS A 297 -31.89 2.62 4.44
C LYS A 297 -31.35 2.49 3.04
N ILE A 298 -30.29 1.70 2.89
CA ILE A 298 -29.73 1.33 1.60
C ILE A 298 -30.78 0.54 0.82
N THR A 299 -31.00 0.93 -0.43
CA THR A 299 -32.01 0.32 -1.30
C THR A 299 -31.39 -0.44 -2.47
N ASP A 300 -30.20 -0.03 -2.93
CA ASP A 300 -29.45 -0.65 -4.02
C ASP A 300 -27.97 -0.20 -3.96
N GLY A 301 -27.08 -0.94 -4.61
CA GLY A 301 -25.66 -0.58 -4.77
C GLY A 301 -24.66 -1.41 -3.96
N ASP A 302 -23.38 -1.09 -4.17
CA ASP A 302 -22.23 -1.74 -3.54
C ASP A 302 -21.76 -0.87 -2.37
N VAL A 303 -22.41 -1.08 -1.22
CA VAL A 303 -22.17 -0.28 -0.02
C VAL A 303 -21.06 -0.89 0.82
N PRO A 304 -20.10 -0.09 1.30
CA PRO A 304 -19.04 -0.59 2.17
C PRO A 304 -19.60 -1.23 3.45
N GLU A 305 -18.99 -2.33 3.90
CA GLU A 305 -19.50 -3.15 5.02
C GLU A 305 -19.67 -2.37 6.34
N GLN A 306 -18.92 -1.27 6.49
CA GLN A 306 -18.98 -0.36 7.63
C GLN A 306 -20.32 0.37 7.73
N ILE A 307 -21.02 0.56 6.61
CA ILE A 307 -22.30 1.27 6.57
C ILE A 307 -23.44 0.24 6.68
N PRO A 308 -24.23 0.26 7.77
CA PRO A 308 -25.31 -0.70 7.92
C PRO A 308 -26.41 -0.43 6.88
N GLU A 309 -26.94 -1.51 6.28
CA GLU A 309 -28.08 -1.44 5.34
C GLU A 309 -29.27 -0.64 5.91
N ASN A 310 -29.45 -0.66 7.23
CA ASN A 310 -30.45 0.13 7.94
C ASN A 310 -29.79 0.80 9.15
N GLY A 311 -29.38 2.05 8.99
CA GLY A 311 -28.73 2.85 10.02
C GLY A 311 -29.67 3.87 10.65
N LYS A 312 -29.54 4.07 11.96
CA LYS A 312 -30.16 5.20 12.67
C LYS A 312 -29.02 6.05 13.21
N TYR A 313 -29.07 7.35 12.99
CA TYR A 313 -28.01 8.29 13.34
C TYR A 313 -28.56 9.45 14.16
N GLU A 314 -27.71 10.00 15.03
CA GLU A 314 -28.01 11.17 15.84
C GLU A 314 -27.16 12.36 15.38
N ARG A 315 -27.79 13.53 15.27
CA ARG A 315 -27.10 14.76 14.91
C ARG A 315 -26.15 15.19 16.02
N ILE A 316 -24.92 15.53 15.66
CA ILE A 316 -23.93 16.11 16.56
C ILE A 316 -23.40 17.43 15.99
N GLY A 317 -22.76 18.23 16.84
CA GLY A 317 -21.99 19.38 16.36
C GLY A 317 -20.59 18.94 15.94
N ASP A 318 -19.98 19.63 14.98
CA ASP A 318 -18.69 19.27 14.39
C ASP A 318 -17.58 19.08 15.46
N GLY A 319 -17.53 19.95 16.46
CA GLY A 319 -16.58 19.83 17.59
C GLY A 319 -16.87 18.69 18.58
N ARG A 320 -17.79 17.77 18.24
CA ARG A 320 -18.03 16.52 18.97
C ARG A 320 -17.55 15.28 18.23
N VAL A 321 -17.00 15.43 17.02
CA VAL A 321 -16.27 14.35 16.37
C VAL A 321 -15.08 14.00 17.25
N HIS A 322 -14.92 12.73 17.58
CA HIS A 322 -13.80 12.27 18.38
C HIS A 322 -12.48 12.44 17.61
N VAL A 323 -11.49 13.06 18.25
CA VAL A 323 -10.11 13.14 17.73
C VAL A 323 -9.34 11.97 18.30
N THR A 324 -8.93 11.04 17.44
CA THR A 324 -8.13 9.88 17.85
C THR A 324 -6.72 10.36 18.20
N THR A 325 -6.23 10.02 19.39
CA THR A 325 -4.84 10.31 19.78
C THR A 325 -3.97 9.06 19.78
N MET A 326 -2.65 9.22 19.69
CA MET A 326 -1.71 8.09 19.69
C MET A 326 -1.76 7.20 20.94
N ASN A 327 -2.35 7.68 22.04
CA ASN A 327 -2.55 6.85 23.25
C ASN A 327 -3.73 5.86 23.10
N GLU A 328 -4.59 6.07 22.11
CA GLU A 328 -5.79 5.27 21.84
C GLU A 328 -5.56 4.28 20.69
N VAL A 329 -4.49 4.48 19.91
CA VAL A 329 -4.13 3.60 18.81
C VAL A 329 -3.46 2.35 19.37
N GLU A 330 -4.15 1.22 19.21
CA GLU A 330 -3.56 -0.11 19.43
C GLU A 330 -3.17 -0.70 18.08
N LEU A 331 -1.88 -0.66 17.72
CA LEU A 331 -1.38 -1.34 16.53
C LEU A 331 -1.14 -2.81 16.87
N SER A 332 -1.93 -3.68 16.26
CA SER A 332 -1.73 -5.12 16.30
C SER A 332 -1.12 -5.60 14.98
N SER A 333 -0.59 -6.82 14.95
CA SER A 333 -0.13 -7.44 13.70
C SER A 333 -1.22 -7.51 12.63
N ASP A 334 -2.49 -7.51 13.02
CA ASP A 334 -3.62 -7.59 12.10
C ASP A 334 -3.95 -6.24 11.47
N SER A 335 -3.61 -5.14 12.18
CA SER A 335 -3.79 -3.74 11.76
C SER A 335 -2.72 -3.28 10.74
N LEU A 336 -1.67 -4.08 10.59
CA LEU A 336 -0.54 -3.81 9.72
C LEU A 336 -0.61 -4.81 8.56
N GLY A 337 -0.50 -4.34 7.32
CA GLY A 337 -0.47 -5.25 6.16
C GLY A 337 0.94 -5.82 5.91
N MET A 338 1.19 -6.30 4.70
CA MET A 338 2.41 -6.97 4.20
C MET A 338 3.75 -6.22 4.42
N SER A 339 3.77 -5.12 5.17
CA SER A 339 4.98 -4.35 5.49
C SER A 339 5.14 -4.01 6.98
N GLY A 340 4.15 -4.25 7.85
CA GLY A 340 4.16 -3.71 9.22
C GLY A 340 3.97 -4.74 10.33
N GLY A 341 3.48 -5.94 10.03
CA GLY A 341 3.42 -7.00 11.03
C GLY A 341 4.79 -7.65 11.20
N TYR A 342 5.69 -7.10 12.02
CA TYR A 342 6.80 -7.89 12.56
C TYR A 342 6.21 -8.97 13.49
N LEU A 343 5.69 -10.03 12.92
CA LEU A 343 5.63 -11.30 13.60
C LEU A 343 7.08 -11.69 13.83
N SER A 344 7.50 -11.67 15.10
CA SER A 344 8.87 -12.03 15.46
C SER A 344 9.20 -13.43 14.94
N TYR A 345 10.48 -13.71 14.73
CA TYR A 345 10.97 -15.08 14.52
C TYR A 345 10.40 -16.08 15.55
N ASP A 346 10.15 -15.61 16.78
CA ASP A 346 9.49 -16.40 17.82
C ASP A 346 8.05 -16.75 17.45
N THR A 347 7.31 -15.85 16.81
CA THR A 347 5.95 -16.12 16.34
C THR A 347 5.91 -17.23 15.28
N LEU A 348 6.82 -17.21 14.31
CA LEU A 348 6.94 -18.30 13.32
C LEU A 348 7.30 -19.64 13.99
N ARG A 349 8.06 -19.61 15.08
CA ARG A 349 8.43 -20.80 15.86
C ARG A 349 7.36 -21.29 16.82
N GLU A 350 6.54 -20.38 17.33
CA GLU A 350 5.45 -20.67 18.27
C GLU A 350 4.15 -21.01 17.55
N GLN A 351 4.07 -20.74 16.23
CA GLN A 351 2.92 -21.11 15.42
C GLN A 351 2.74 -22.63 15.38
N ASP A 352 1.51 -23.03 15.65
CA ASP A 352 1.06 -24.41 15.66
C ASP A 352 0.38 -24.78 14.34
N TYR A 353 0.60 -26.02 13.89
CA TYR A 353 0.04 -26.52 12.64
C TYR A 353 -0.80 -27.79 12.82
N TYR A 354 -1.81 -27.92 11.96
CA TYR A 354 -2.61 -29.11 11.72
C TYR A 354 -2.36 -29.60 10.30
N GLY A 355 -2.02 -30.87 10.12
CA GLY A 355 -1.81 -31.44 8.79
C GLY A 355 -2.95 -32.37 8.38
N VAL A 356 -3.27 -32.38 7.09
CA VAL A 356 -4.09 -33.42 6.45
C VAL A 356 -3.15 -34.47 5.89
N PHE A 357 -2.96 -35.59 6.58
CA PHE A 357 -1.97 -36.61 6.23
C PHE A 357 -2.61 -37.78 5.48
N VAL A 358 -1.90 -38.23 4.44
CA VAL A 358 -2.40 -39.25 3.48
C VAL A 358 -1.58 -40.53 3.55
N SER A 359 -0.25 -40.42 3.59
CA SER A 359 0.64 -41.58 3.63
C SER A 359 1.95 -41.27 4.35
N SER A 360 2.79 -42.28 4.56
CA SER A 360 4.12 -42.12 5.16
C SER A 360 5.13 -43.04 4.50
N ALA A 361 6.38 -42.60 4.44
CA ALA A 361 7.52 -43.34 3.91
C ALA A 361 8.78 -43.08 4.75
N LYS A 362 9.80 -43.94 4.59
CA LYS A 362 11.10 -43.77 5.28
C LYS A 362 12.09 -42.88 4.53
N SER A 363 11.76 -42.47 3.31
CA SER A 363 12.59 -41.58 2.50
C SER A 363 11.68 -40.66 1.66
N PRO A 364 12.19 -39.49 1.22
CA PRO A 364 11.43 -38.56 0.39
C PRO A 364 10.92 -39.20 -0.90
N GLU A 365 11.74 -40.04 -1.55
CA GLU A 365 11.39 -40.71 -2.81
C GLU A 365 10.24 -41.71 -2.64
N GLY A 366 10.02 -42.20 -1.42
CA GLY A 366 8.88 -43.05 -1.11
C GLY A 366 7.53 -42.30 -1.09
N CYS A 367 7.56 -40.96 -1.05
CA CYS A 367 6.37 -40.11 -1.05
C CYS A 367 5.86 -39.78 -2.46
N THR A 368 6.74 -39.77 -3.47
CA THR A 368 6.45 -39.31 -4.85
C THR A 368 5.20 -39.96 -5.43
N LEU A 369 5.07 -41.30 -5.36
CA LEU A 369 3.90 -42.01 -5.90
C LEU A 369 2.55 -41.61 -5.24
N THR A 370 2.57 -41.07 -4.02
CA THR A 370 1.35 -40.58 -3.37
C THR A 370 1.07 -39.14 -3.81
N ILE A 371 2.10 -38.31 -3.89
CA ILE A 371 2.02 -36.92 -4.37
C ILE A 371 1.48 -36.89 -5.81
N ASP A 372 2.06 -37.69 -6.72
CA ASP A 372 1.60 -37.79 -8.11
C ASP A 372 0.10 -38.13 -8.21
N LYS A 373 -0.39 -39.01 -7.33
CA LYS A 373 -1.82 -39.39 -7.30
C LYS A 373 -2.73 -38.27 -6.77
N LEU A 374 -2.24 -37.48 -5.82
CA LEU A 374 -2.97 -36.32 -5.31
C LEU A 374 -3.08 -35.26 -6.42
N GLU A 375 -1.99 -35.01 -7.15
CA GLU A 375 -1.97 -34.11 -8.30
C GLU A 375 -2.89 -34.60 -9.43
N GLU A 376 -2.85 -35.90 -9.79
CA GLU A 376 -3.78 -36.50 -10.76
C GLU A 376 -5.25 -36.34 -10.37
N ALA A 377 -5.53 -36.22 -9.07
CA ALA A 377 -6.86 -35.98 -8.52
C ALA A 377 -7.23 -34.48 -8.41
N GLY A 378 -6.35 -33.58 -8.86
CA GLY A 378 -6.56 -32.13 -8.85
C GLY A 378 -6.09 -31.43 -7.57
N ILE A 379 -5.35 -32.11 -6.70
CA ILE A 379 -4.81 -31.57 -5.45
C ILE A 379 -3.34 -31.21 -5.67
N PHE A 380 -3.08 -29.97 -6.05
CA PHE A 380 -1.72 -29.51 -6.44
C PHE A 380 -0.89 -28.96 -5.27
N ARG A 381 -1.48 -28.84 -4.07
CA ARG A 381 -0.80 -28.34 -2.86
C ARG A 381 -0.24 -29.47 -1.98
N SER A 382 -0.05 -30.67 -2.54
CA SER A 382 0.45 -31.80 -1.76
C SER A 382 1.97 -31.87 -1.75
N PHE A 383 2.56 -32.11 -0.58
CA PHE A 383 4.01 -32.23 -0.41
C PHE A 383 4.33 -33.21 0.74
N ALA A 384 5.62 -33.54 0.91
CA ALA A 384 6.08 -34.36 2.02
C ALA A 384 6.67 -33.49 3.13
N VAL A 385 6.30 -33.75 4.38
CA VAL A 385 6.94 -33.15 5.56
C VAL A 385 7.78 -34.17 6.30
N TYR A 386 8.91 -33.74 6.82
CA TYR A 386 9.78 -34.56 7.65
C TYR A 386 9.28 -34.54 9.09
N THR A 387 8.92 -35.70 9.65
CA THR A 387 8.23 -35.76 10.94
C THR A 387 9.01 -35.16 12.11
N PRO A 388 10.35 -35.25 12.20
CA PRO A 388 11.11 -34.62 13.27
C PRO A 388 11.13 -33.08 13.22
N ASP A 389 10.70 -32.47 12.13
CA ASP A 389 10.62 -31.00 12.05
C ASP A 389 9.42 -30.44 12.83
N PHE A 390 8.55 -31.28 13.38
CA PHE A 390 7.35 -30.86 14.08
C PHE A 390 7.25 -31.52 15.46
N SER A 391 6.88 -30.73 16.47
CA SER A 391 6.94 -31.14 17.88
C SER A 391 6.00 -32.29 18.26
N GLU A 392 4.88 -32.45 17.55
CA GLU A 392 3.83 -33.46 17.86
C GLU A 392 3.68 -34.54 16.76
N LEU A 393 4.52 -34.49 15.73
CA LEU A 393 4.67 -35.57 14.78
C LEU A 393 5.59 -36.67 15.33
N ASN A 394 5.73 -37.77 14.58
CA ASN A 394 6.45 -38.94 15.07
C ASN A 394 7.94 -38.60 15.31
N PRO A 395 8.49 -38.84 16.52
CA PRO A 395 9.91 -38.62 16.79
C PRO A 395 10.81 -39.60 16.04
N GLU A 396 10.30 -40.76 15.59
CA GLU A 396 11.02 -41.57 14.63
C GLU A 396 11.01 -40.88 13.25
N PRO A 397 12.14 -40.81 12.53
CA PRO A 397 12.25 -40.07 11.28
C PRO A 397 11.47 -40.75 10.15
N TYR A 398 10.40 -40.11 9.72
CA TYR A 398 9.59 -40.47 8.55
C TYR A 398 9.34 -39.23 7.69
N TYR A 399 8.96 -39.46 6.44
CA TYR A 399 8.37 -38.46 5.57
C TYR A 399 6.88 -38.77 5.46
N VAL A 400 6.02 -37.81 5.75
CA VAL A 400 4.57 -37.97 5.65
C VAL A 400 4.02 -37.07 4.56
N VAL A 401 3.20 -37.65 3.68
CA VAL A 401 2.55 -36.89 2.60
C VAL A 401 1.34 -36.18 3.18
N THR A 402 1.29 -34.88 2.95
CA THR A 402 0.22 -34.02 3.38
C THR A 402 -0.41 -33.26 2.21
N MET A 403 -1.67 -32.87 2.37
CA MET A 403 -2.37 -31.96 1.44
C MET A 403 -2.28 -30.49 1.85
N GLY A 404 -1.57 -30.21 2.95
CA GLY A 404 -1.40 -28.86 3.48
C GLY A 404 -1.16 -28.89 4.98
N LEU A 405 -0.43 -27.89 5.45
CA LEU A 405 -0.35 -27.53 6.85
C LEU A 405 -1.25 -26.31 7.09
N TYR A 406 -2.06 -26.39 8.13
CA TYR A 406 -3.10 -25.41 8.43
C TYR A 406 -2.90 -24.84 9.84
N SER A 407 -3.09 -23.55 9.99
CA SER A 407 -3.03 -22.84 11.27
C SER A 407 -4.21 -23.17 12.19
N SER A 408 -5.31 -23.70 11.62
CA SER A 408 -6.49 -24.13 12.38
C SER A 408 -6.91 -25.57 12.09
N GLU A 409 -7.48 -26.23 13.11
CA GLU A 409 -8.06 -27.57 12.94
C GLU A 409 -9.29 -27.54 12.01
N SER A 410 -10.01 -26.43 11.97
CA SER A 410 -11.22 -26.28 11.15
C SER A 410 -10.87 -26.35 9.67
N ASP A 411 -9.87 -25.60 9.24
CA ASP A 411 -9.45 -25.51 7.83
C ASP A 411 -8.84 -26.85 7.38
N ALA A 412 -8.06 -27.49 8.25
CA ALA A 412 -7.59 -28.86 8.01
C ALA A 412 -8.74 -29.86 7.82
N ARG A 413 -9.85 -29.70 8.56
CA ARG A 413 -11.02 -30.59 8.44
C ARG A 413 -11.82 -30.35 7.16
N GLU A 414 -11.85 -29.12 6.68
CA GLU A 414 -12.43 -28.80 5.37
C GLU A 414 -11.63 -29.48 4.25
N ALA A 415 -10.31 -29.28 4.22
CA ALA A 415 -9.41 -29.92 3.26
C ALA A 415 -9.43 -31.46 3.32
N LEU A 416 -9.63 -32.05 4.50
CA LEU A 416 -9.81 -33.49 4.65
C LEU A 416 -11.02 -34.03 3.87
N SER A 417 -12.08 -33.24 3.76
CA SER A 417 -13.29 -33.64 3.04
C SER A 417 -13.01 -33.76 1.54
N GLU A 418 -12.19 -32.86 0.99
CA GLU A 418 -11.70 -32.92 -0.39
C GLU A 418 -10.83 -34.15 -0.63
N ALA A 419 -9.88 -34.43 0.28
CA ALA A 419 -9.02 -35.61 0.24
C ALA A 419 -9.83 -36.90 0.09
N LYS A 420 -10.88 -37.03 0.92
CA LYS A 420 -11.74 -38.21 0.95
C LYS A 420 -12.62 -38.30 -0.29
N ALA A 421 -13.11 -37.17 -0.79
CA ALA A 421 -13.87 -37.11 -2.05
C ALA A 421 -13.01 -37.53 -3.25
N ALA A 422 -11.73 -37.16 -3.26
CA ALA A 422 -10.73 -37.55 -4.26
C ALA A 422 -10.29 -39.03 -4.18
N GLY A 423 -10.77 -39.78 -3.18
CA GLY A 423 -10.53 -41.23 -3.06
C GLY A 423 -9.50 -41.63 -2.00
N PHE A 424 -8.91 -40.68 -1.29
CA PHE A 424 -7.95 -40.92 -0.20
C PHE A 424 -8.68 -41.18 1.12
N LYS A 425 -9.35 -42.33 1.21
CA LYS A 425 -10.27 -42.67 2.32
C LYS A 425 -9.61 -42.73 3.69
N ASP A 426 -8.34 -43.12 3.72
CA ASP A 426 -7.56 -43.26 4.95
C ASP A 426 -6.87 -41.95 5.37
N ALA A 427 -7.07 -40.85 4.63
CA ALA A 427 -6.58 -39.55 5.03
C ALA A 427 -7.18 -39.12 6.38
N TYR A 428 -6.40 -38.41 7.18
CA TYR A 428 -6.79 -37.94 8.51
C TYR A 428 -6.16 -36.58 8.84
N VAL A 429 -6.83 -35.83 9.71
CA VAL A 429 -6.28 -34.61 10.31
C VAL A 429 -5.52 -34.99 11.58
N LYS A 430 -4.35 -34.40 11.78
CA LYS A 430 -3.60 -34.49 13.03
C LYS A 430 -2.93 -33.16 13.36
N TYR A 431 -2.97 -32.79 14.63
CA TYR A 431 -2.14 -31.72 15.19
C TYR A 431 -0.66 -32.09 15.05
N ALA A 432 0.06 -31.31 14.26
CA ALA A 432 1.49 -31.45 14.03
C ALA A 432 2.32 -30.73 15.10
N GLY A 433 1.72 -29.74 15.78
CA GLY A 433 2.42 -28.85 16.71
C GLY A 433 3.24 -27.82 15.96
N SER A 434 4.15 -27.17 16.68
CA SER A 434 5.03 -26.14 16.13
C SER A 434 6.21 -26.68 15.33
N TYR A 435 6.74 -25.85 14.43
CA TYR A 435 7.94 -26.13 13.66
C TYR A 435 9.19 -26.05 14.55
N THR A 436 10.02 -27.09 14.49
CA THR A 436 11.23 -27.28 15.29
C THR A 436 12.47 -27.56 14.44
N GLY A 437 12.33 -27.55 13.11
CA GLY A 437 13.45 -27.68 12.20
C GLY A 437 14.36 -26.46 12.21
N ASP A 438 15.52 -26.59 11.56
CA ASP A 438 16.58 -25.58 11.54
C ASP A 438 16.68 -24.83 10.21
N ARG A 439 15.72 -25.03 9.31
CA ARG A 439 15.70 -24.43 7.96
C ARG A 439 14.53 -23.50 7.79
N TYR A 440 14.75 -22.44 7.03
CA TYR A 440 13.75 -21.43 6.72
C TYR A 440 13.94 -20.96 5.29
N TRP A 441 12.87 -20.47 4.68
CA TRP A 441 12.92 -19.80 3.39
C TRP A 441 12.72 -18.32 3.60
N TYR A 442 13.67 -17.50 3.15
CA TYR A 442 13.41 -16.07 2.98
C TYR A 442 13.32 -15.72 1.50
N THR A 443 12.49 -14.75 1.20
CA THR A 443 12.18 -14.32 -0.16
C THR A 443 12.66 -12.89 -0.38
N MET A 444 13.40 -12.67 -1.46
CA MET A 444 13.94 -11.36 -1.83
C MET A 444 13.67 -11.10 -3.31
N TYR A 445 13.13 -9.93 -3.64
CA TYR A 445 12.79 -9.56 -5.02
C TYR A 445 13.90 -8.76 -5.71
N GLY A 446 14.80 -8.15 -4.94
CA GLY A 446 15.98 -7.44 -5.44
C GLY A 446 16.89 -6.98 -4.30
N GLY A 447 17.99 -6.31 -4.64
CA GLY A 447 19.01 -5.88 -3.68
C GLY A 447 18.69 -4.55 -2.97
N GLU A 448 17.56 -3.91 -3.26
CA GLU A 448 17.10 -2.67 -2.63
C GLU A 448 16.91 -2.77 -1.11
N LYS A 449 16.74 -3.99 -0.60
CA LYS A 449 16.57 -4.27 0.83
C LYS A 449 17.87 -4.61 1.57
N ILE A 450 19.03 -4.24 1.02
CA ILE A 450 20.34 -4.66 1.55
C ILE A 450 21.14 -3.46 2.09
N ASP A 451 21.48 -3.51 3.38
CA ASP A 451 22.44 -2.60 4.00
C ASP A 451 23.79 -3.30 4.21
N VAL A 452 24.85 -2.81 3.57
CA VAL A 452 26.21 -3.30 3.82
C VAL A 452 26.80 -2.60 5.04
N LEU A 453 26.95 -3.35 6.14
CA LEU A 453 27.50 -2.86 7.41
C LEU A 453 29.01 -3.16 7.53
N SER A 454 29.65 -2.60 8.56
CA SER A 454 31.09 -2.79 8.79
C SER A 454 31.49 -4.24 9.13
N ASP A 455 30.57 -4.99 9.74
CA ASP A 455 30.75 -6.33 10.28
C ASP A 455 29.73 -7.37 9.76
N GLY A 456 28.83 -6.98 8.85
CA GLY A 456 27.83 -7.86 8.26
C GLY A 456 27.06 -7.21 7.12
N VAL A 457 26.03 -7.89 6.65
CA VAL A 457 25.03 -7.37 5.71
C VAL A 457 23.68 -7.55 6.38
N MET A 458 22.89 -6.48 6.46
CA MET A 458 21.50 -6.57 6.89
C MET A 458 20.61 -6.71 5.66
N ILE A 459 19.75 -7.72 5.67
CA ILE A 459 18.70 -7.92 4.67
C ILE A 459 17.40 -7.52 5.35
N ARG A 460 16.74 -6.47 4.86
CA ARG A 460 15.61 -5.82 5.51
C ARG A 460 14.28 -6.37 5.03
N GLY A 461 13.29 -6.46 5.92
CA GLY A 461 11.88 -6.68 5.57
C GLY A 461 11.65 -7.75 4.50
N VAL A 462 12.33 -8.90 4.64
CA VAL A 462 12.14 -10.05 3.74
C VAL A 462 11.08 -10.98 4.30
N SER A 463 10.27 -11.53 3.41
CA SER A 463 9.26 -12.53 3.74
C SER A 463 9.95 -13.84 4.12
N LEU A 464 9.79 -14.28 5.36
CA LEU A 464 10.40 -15.44 5.99
C LEU A 464 9.31 -16.48 6.34
N ALA A 465 9.53 -17.73 5.95
CA ALA A 465 8.60 -18.83 6.19
C ALA A 465 9.36 -20.13 6.55
N ILE A 466 8.63 -21.11 7.07
CA ILE A 466 9.13 -22.49 7.19
C ILE A 466 9.23 -23.13 5.78
N PRO A 467 10.07 -24.16 5.57
CA PRO A 467 10.33 -24.74 4.25
C PRO A 467 9.21 -25.70 3.80
N TYR A 468 7.96 -25.32 4.08
CA TYR A 468 6.75 -26.08 3.81
C TYR A 468 5.63 -25.13 3.43
N SER A 469 4.76 -25.55 2.51
CA SER A 469 3.59 -24.75 2.15
C SER A 469 2.56 -24.79 3.28
N THR A 470 2.12 -23.63 3.75
CA THR A 470 1.11 -23.51 4.81
C THR A 470 0.03 -22.50 4.40
N ASP A 471 -1.10 -22.49 5.10
CA ASP A 471 -2.10 -21.42 5.03
C ASP A 471 -1.74 -20.21 5.92
N GLY A 472 -0.68 -20.32 6.72
CA GLY A 472 -0.14 -19.23 7.51
C GLY A 472 0.66 -18.29 6.63
N GLU A 473 0.48 -16.99 6.86
CA GLU A 473 1.24 -15.95 6.18
C GLU A 473 2.73 -16.04 6.57
N PRO A 474 3.65 -15.87 5.62
CA PRO A 474 5.04 -15.59 5.94
C PRO A 474 5.17 -14.37 6.87
N ILE A 475 6.26 -14.30 7.62
CA ILE A 475 6.55 -13.17 8.50
C ILE A 475 7.56 -12.22 7.84
N ASP A 476 7.47 -10.93 8.10
CA ASP A 476 8.54 -10.01 7.69
C ASP A 476 9.68 -10.03 8.70
N ALA A 477 10.91 -10.21 8.21
CA ALA A 477 12.09 -10.31 9.05
C ALA A 477 13.27 -9.50 8.50
N ASP A 478 13.98 -8.86 9.43
CA ASP A 478 15.33 -8.36 9.20
C ASP A 478 16.33 -9.47 9.52
N LEU A 479 17.17 -9.84 8.55
CA LEU A 479 18.12 -10.94 8.66
C LEU A 479 19.57 -10.44 8.55
N LEU A 480 20.40 -10.83 9.51
CA LEU A 480 21.81 -10.47 9.55
C LEU A 480 22.68 -11.59 8.96
N VAL A 481 23.41 -11.27 7.90
CA VAL A 481 24.48 -12.11 7.35
C VAL A 481 25.83 -11.60 7.83
N THR A 482 26.63 -12.49 8.40
CA THR A 482 27.93 -12.16 8.99
C THR A 482 29.07 -12.85 8.24
N LYS A 483 30.32 -12.43 8.49
CA LYS A 483 31.50 -13.03 7.84
C LYS A 483 31.73 -14.51 8.19
N ASP A 484 31.16 -14.99 9.30
CA ASP A 484 31.20 -16.40 9.70
C ASP A 484 30.02 -17.23 9.17
N THR A 485 29.08 -16.62 8.46
CA THR A 485 28.01 -17.34 7.73
C THR A 485 28.65 -18.20 6.64
N ILE A 486 28.16 -19.42 6.44
CA ILE A 486 28.73 -20.39 5.48
C ILE A 486 27.69 -20.86 4.48
N PHE A 487 28.13 -21.28 3.29
CA PHE A 487 27.34 -22.17 2.45
C PHE A 487 27.44 -23.59 3.02
N ASP A 488 26.32 -24.31 3.13
CA ASP A 488 26.36 -25.73 3.47
C ASP A 488 27.08 -26.52 2.36
N ARG A 489 27.70 -27.62 2.74
CA ARG A 489 28.35 -28.53 1.78
C ARG A 489 27.39 -29.14 0.76
N SER A 490 26.08 -29.16 1.04
CA SER A 490 25.05 -29.64 0.13
C SER A 490 24.52 -28.57 -0.80
N ALA A 491 24.94 -27.31 -0.64
CA ALA A 491 24.46 -26.22 -1.47
C ALA A 491 24.84 -26.45 -2.94
N ASP A 492 23.87 -26.28 -3.83
CA ASP A 492 24.10 -26.27 -5.26
C ASP A 492 24.62 -24.89 -5.67
N PHE A 493 25.95 -24.77 -5.75
CA PHE A 493 26.61 -23.50 -6.07
C PHE A 493 26.25 -22.96 -7.46
N GLU A 494 25.73 -23.79 -8.38
CA GLU A 494 25.27 -23.33 -9.69
C GLU A 494 23.96 -22.51 -9.59
N ALA A 495 23.18 -22.70 -8.52
CA ALA A 495 21.95 -21.95 -8.27
C ALA A 495 22.20 -20.55 -7.64
N PHE A 496 23.42 -20.27 -7.19
CA PHE A 496 23.83 -18.97 -6.67
C PHE A 496 24.46 -18.15 -7.80
N GLY A 497 23.68 -17.23 -8.38
CA GLY A 497 24.13 -16.36 -9.48
C GLY A 497 25.45 -15.66 -9.15
N ASN A 498 26.38 -15.61 -10.11
CA ASN A 498 27.70 -14.99 -9.96
C ASN A 498 28.52 -15.52 -8.77
N TYR A 499 28.28 -16.75 -8.29
CA TYR A 499 29.12 -17.39 -7.28
C TYR A 499 30.55 -17.62 -7.80
N GLU A 500 31.54 -17.26 -7.00
CA GLU A 500 32.94 -17.55 -7.25
C GLU A 500 33.45 -18.61 -6.26
N LYS A 501 34.26 -19.53 -6.76
CA LYS A 501 34.75 -20.64 -5.95
C LYS A 501 35.53 -20.14 -4.73
N GLY A 502 34.99 -20.44 -3.55
CA GLY A 502 35.60 -20.11 -2.26
C GLY A 502 34.92 -18.95 -1.55
N ASP A 503 33.92 -18.32 -2.15
CA ASP A 503 33.13 -17.30 -1.48
C ASP A 503 32.44 -17.83 -0.22
N THR A 504 32.40 -16.97 0.78
CA THR A 504 31.38 -16.98 1.83
C THR A 504 30.08 -16.30 1.34
N PRO A 505 28.91 -16.61 1.92
CA PRO A 505 27.67 -15.87 1.64
C PRO A 505 27.81 -14.35 1.81
N TYR A 506 28.54 -13.89 2.83
CA TYR A 506 28.82 -12.47 3.02
C TYR A 506 29.57 -11.86 1.82
N GLU A 507 30.66 -12.49 1.37
CA GLU A 507 31.45 -12.00 0.23
C GLU A 507 30.63 -12.03 -1.07
N TRP A 508 29.84 -13.09 -1.26
CA TRP A 508 28.95 -13.24 -2.40
C TRP A 508 27.87 -12.14 -2.45
N ILE A 509 27.22 -11.83 -1.31
CA ILE A 509 26.21 -10.76 -1.25
C ILE A 509 26.86 -9.39 -1.49
N VAL A 510 27.96 -9.07 -0.80
CA VAL A 510 28.64 -7.77 -0.95
C VAL A 510 29.14 -7.55 -2.38
N ARG A 511 29.65 -8.59 -3.05
CA ARG A 511 30.08 -8.50 -4.45
C ARG A 511 28.88 -8.25 -5.36
N ASN A 512 27.81 -9.02 -5.23
CA ASN A 512 26.63 -8.86 -6.08
C ASN A 512 25.89 -7.55 -5.84
N TYR A 513 25.85 -7.06 -4.60
CA TYR A 513 25.28 -5.75 -4.28
C TYR A 513 26.07 -4.63 -4.96
N LYS A 514 27.40 -4.73 -5.00
CA LYS A 514 28.24 -3.78 -5.76
C LYS A 514 28.01 -3.90 -7.26
N LEU A 515 28.00 -5.12 -7.81
CA LEU A 515 27.73 -5.32 -9.24
C LEU A 515 26.37 -4.73 -9.62
N MET A 516 25.32 -4.98 -8.83
CA MET A 516 23.99 -4.43 -9.08
C MET A 516 23.98 -2.89 -9.18
N ASN A 517 24.79 -2.20 -8.38
CA ASN A 517 24.86 -0.74 -8.36
C ASN A 517 25.85 -0.15 -9.38
N ASP A 518 27.00 -0.80 -9.58
CA ASP A 518 28.13 -0.29 -10.37
C ASP A 518 28.14 -0.81 -11.82
N ASP A 519 27.68 -2.05 -12.05
CA ASP A 519 27.63 -2.73 -13.36
C ASP A 519 26.42 -3.69 -13.47
N PRO A 520 25.21 -3.16 -13.70
CA PRO A 520 23.98 -3.97 -13.76
C PRO A 520 24.00 -5.05 -14.85
N ASP A 521 24.73 -4.82 -15.95
CA ASP A 521 24.84 -5.79 -17.04
C ASP A 521 25.63 -7.03 -16.60
N GLU A 522 26.75 -6.83 -15.88
CA GLU A 522 27.51 -7.94 -15.30
C GLU A 522 26.72 -8.64 -14.18
N TYR A 523 25.99 -7.89 -13.36
CA TYR A 523 25.09 -8.45 -12.33
C TYR A 523 24.06 -9.41 -12.93
N LEU A 524 23.41 -9.03 -14.03
CA LEU A 524 22.35 -9.81 -14.67
C LEU A 524 22.84 -10.94 -15.57
N MET A 525 24.15 -11.06 -15.83
CA MET A 525 24.72 -12.03 -16.77
C MET A 525 24.32 -13.48 -16.48
N ASN A 526 24.18 -13.85 -15.21
CA ASN A 526 23.75 -15.18 -14.77
C ASN A 526 22.39 -15.15 -14.03
N GLY A 527 21.58 -14.12 -14.29
CA GLY A 527 20.35 -13.81 -13.54
C GLY A 527 20.60 -12.95 -12.31
N PRO A 528 19.57 -12.25 -11.77
CA PRO A 528 19.73 -11.36 -10.62
C PRO A 528 20.09 -12.09 -9.32
N ALA A 529 21.38 -12.29 -9.07
CA ALA A 529 21.89 -13.14 -7.98
C ALA A 529 21.26 -12.91 -6.59
N LEU A 530 20.76 -11.70 -6.31
CA LEU A 530 20.16 -11.30 -5.04
C LEU A 530 18.62 -11.38 -5.04
N SER A 531 18.01 -11.97 -6.06
CA SER A 531 16.57 -12.18 -6.17
C SER A 531 16.25 -13.67 -6.17
N GLY A 532 15.29 -14.09 -5.35
CA GLY A 532 14.87 -15.49 -5.27
C GLY A 532 14.36 -15.90 -3.88
N ILE A 533 14.15 -17.20 -3.72
CA ILE A 533 13.87 -17.86 -2.45
C ILE A 533 15.15 -18.51 -1.97
N PHE A 534 15.58 -18.18 -0.76
CA PHE A 534 16.82 -18.68 -0.18
C PHE A 534 16.52 -19.57 1.02
N GLU A 535 17.02 -20.81 0.97
CA GLU A 535 16.95 -21.70 2.13
C GLU A 535 18.14 -21.47 3.05
N VAL A 536 17.85 -21.12 4.30
CA VAL A 536 18.83 -20.72 5.29
C VAL A 536 18.63 -21.38 6.64
N GLY A 537 19.72 -21.47 7.40
CA GLY A 537 19.70 -21.78 8.82
C GLY A 537 19.78 -20.50 9.64
N LEU A 538 19.00 -20.46 10.73
CA LEU A 538 18.85 -19.27 11.56
C LEU A 538 19.23 -19.53 13.03
N ASP A 539 19.91 -18.55 13.63
CA ASP A 539 20.02 -18.37 15.08
C ASP A 539 19.40 -17.01 15.43
N ASN A 540 18.11 -17.03 15.81
CA ASN A 540 17.25 -15.86 15.81
C ASN A 540 17.25 -15.19 14.43
N ASN A 541 17.54 -13.90 14.35
CA ASN A 541 17.60 -13.15 13.09
C ASN A 541 18.96 -13.27 12.38
N LYS A 542 19.92 -14.03 12.93
CA LYS A 542 21.23 -14.23 12.28
C LYS A 542 21.16 -15.43 11.34
N ILE A 543 21.51 -15.21 10.07
CA ILE A 543 21.72 -16.31 9.12
C ILE A 543 23.06 -16.97 9.41
N THR A 544 23.03 -18.25 9.77
CA THR A 544 24.23 -19.04 10.05
C THR A 544 24.70 -19.81 8.82
N THR A 545 23.76 -20.26 7.98
CA THR A 545 24.03 -21.18 6.87
C THR A 545 23.13 -20.89 5.68
N TYR A 546 23.64 -20.99 4.46
CA TYR A 546 22.85 -21.05 3.22
C TYR A 546 22.85 -22.49 2.67
N TYR A 547 21.67 -23.06 2.46
CA TYR A 547 21.50 -24.42 1.91
C TYR A 547 21.14 -24.41 0.43
N GLY A 548 20.46 -23.37 -0.05
CA GLY A 548 20.00 -23.31 -1.44
C GLY A 548 19.49 -21.93 -1.84
N SER A 549 19.40 -21.75 -3.15
CA SER A 549 18.81 -20.60 -3.83
C SER A 549 17.86 -21.16 -4.90
N TYR A 550 16.63 -20.67 -4.93
CA TYR A 550 15.59 -21.14 -5.83
C TYR A 550 14.97 -19.95 -6.56
N TRP A 551 14.88 -20.09 -7.87
CA TRP A 551 14.21 -19.13 -8.74
C TRP A 551 12.72 -19.48 -8.85
N TRP A 552 11.89 -18.47 -9.09
CA TRP A 552 10.43 -18.54 -9.11
C TRP A 552 9.81 -19.42 -10.23
N ASP A 553 10.62 -20.10 -11.03
CA ASP A 553 10.21 -20.87 -12.22
C ASP A 553 9.87 -22.34 -11.93
#